data_AF-A0A932TDV4-F1
#
_entry.id   AF-A0A932TDV4-F1
#
_cell.length_a   1.000
_cell.length_b   1.000
_cell.length_c   1.000
_cell.angle_alpha   90.00
_cell.angle_beta   90.00
_cell.angle_gamma   90.00
#
_symmetry.space_group_name_H-M   'P 1'
#
loop_
_entity.id
_entity.type
_entity.pdbx_description
1 polymer ?
#
loop_
_entity_poly.entity_id
_entity_poly.type
_entity_poly.pdbx_seq_one_letter_code
_entity_poly.pdbx_strand_id
1 'polypeptide(L)'
;MSDHGTLSSPEITYVPEHAADTKQIWRTFWVLSVLTLIELGLGFFLYAKHGHLGDGLVLATKGLIVILTLAKAYYIVSIFMHLGSEIRNFIMTIVVPLCLFVWFIAAFLWDGTSWKNLRNRYNRIEVKTEQVSPAAEHAE
;
A
#
# COMPACT_ATOMS: atom_id res chain seq x y z
N MET A 1 7.36 65.47 37.39
CA MET A 1 6.26 64.64 36.90
C MET A 1 6.69 64.15 35.53
N SER A 2 7.25 62.94 35.45
CA SER A 2 7.86 62.37 34.24
C SER A 2 6.80 61.63 33.45
N ASP A 3 6.39 62.22 32.32
CA ASP A 3 5.56 61.56 31.32
C ASP A 3 6.35 60.41 30.70
N HIS A 4 6.02 59.19 31.12
CA HIS A 4 6.44 57.97 30.41
C HIS A 4 5.56 57.83 29.16
N GLY A 5 6.02 58.44 28.07
CA GLY A 5 5.52 58.17 26.73
C GLY A 5 5.74 56.69 26.39
N THR A 6 4.68 55.91 26.42
CA THR A 6 4.65 54.53 25.93
C THR A 6 4.81 54.54 24.42
N LEU A 7 6.05 54.33 23.96
CA LEU A 7 6.35 54.05 22.55
C LEU A 7 5.75 52.69 22.19
N SER A 8 4.49 52.70 21.75
CA SER A 8 3.84 51.57 21.09
C SER A 8 4.54 51.34 19.76
N SER A 9 5.53 50.45 19.76
CA SER A 9 6.18 50.00 18.54
C SER A 9 5.17 49.18 17.74
N PRO A 10 4.82 49.53 16.50
CA PRO A 10 4.03 48.65 15.66
C PRO A 10 4.92 47.45 15.34
N GLU A 11 4.71 46.34 16.04
CA GLU A 11 5.28 45.05 15.68
C GLU A 11 4.71 44.70 14.30
N ILE A 12 5.45 45.04 13.24
CA ILE A 12 5.15 44.59 11.88
C ILE A 12 5.35 43.08 11.90
N THR A 13 4.27 42.36 12.19
CA THR A 13 4.20 40.92 12.05
C THR A 13 4.22 40.64 10.56
N TYR A 14 5.42 40.43 10.02
CA TYR A 14 5.59 39.82 8.71
C TYR A 14 5.09 38.38 8.86
N VAL A 15 3.82 38.14 8.56
CA VAL A 15 3.33 36.77 8.39
C VAL A 15 4.10 36.25 7.18
N PRO A 16 5.04 35.31 7.34
CA PRO A 16 5.71 34.76 6.18
C PRO A 16 4.62 34.17 5.29
N GLU A 17 4.50 34.68 4.07
CA GLU A 17 3.60 34.16 3.07
C GLU A 17 4.07 32.74 2.75
N HIS A 18 3.53 31.76 3.49
CA HIS A 18 3.70 30.35 3.22
C HIS A 18 2.88 30.05 1.97
N ALA A 19 3.41 30.40 0.80
CA ALA A 19 3.01 29.82 -0.46
C ALA A 19 3.38 28.34 -0.41
N ALA A 20 2.59 27.57 0.35
CA ALA A 20 2.65 26.13 0.39
C ALA A 20 2.58 25.63 -1.04
N ASP A 21 3.49 24.72 -1.40
CA ASP A 21 3.75 24.18 -2.74
C ASP A 21 2.55 23.36 -3.30
N THR A 22 1.39 23.98 -3.35
CA THR A 22 0.10 23.40 -3.71
C THR A 22 0.12 22.90 -5.16
N LYS A 23 0.93 23.54 -6.00
CA LYS A 23 1.19 23.14 -7.39
C LYS A 23 1.87 21.76 -7.47
N GLN A 24 2.81 21.46 -6.57
CA GLN A 24 3.46 20.15 -6.51
C GLN A 24 2.48 19.07 -6.08
N ILE A 25 1.63 19.37 -5.09
CA ILE A 25 0.57 18.46 -4.61
C ILE A 25 -0.40 18.12 -5.75
N TRP A 26 -0.88 19.14 -6.47
CA TRP A 26 -1.80 18.95 -7.60
C TRP A 26 -1.19 18.16 -8.76
N ARG A 27 0.07 18.42 -9.10
CA ARG A 27 0.78 17.64 -10.13
C ARG A 27 0.90 16.17 -9.72
N THR A 28 1.24 15.94 -8.46
CA THR A 28 1.41 14.60 -7.91
C THR A 28 0.09 13.85 -7.88
N PHE A 29 -0.97 14.50 -7.40
CA PHE A 29 -2.33 13.97 -7.43
C PHE A 29 -2.75 13.51 -8.83
N TRP A 30 -2.53 14.33 -9.86
CA TRP A 30 -2.88 13.97 -11.24
C TRP A 30 -2.08 12.79 -11.78
N VAL A 31 -0.76 12.77 -11.58
CA VAL A 31 0.10 11.64 -12.00
C VAL A 31 -0.36 10.35 -11.34
N LEU A 32 -0.62 10.40 -10.04
CA LEU A 32 -1.11 9.27 -9.28
C LEU A 32 -2.51 8.82 -9.70
N SER A 33 -3.41 9.76 -9.95
CA SER A 33 -4.78 9.48 -10.37
C SER A 33 -4.77 8.72 -11.69
N VAL A 34 -4.01 9.20 -12.68
CA VAL A 34 -3.85 8.53 -13.97
C VAL A 34 -3.26 7.14 -13.81
N LEU A 35 -2.19 6.99 -13.02
CA LEU A 35 -1.55 5.69 -12.79
C LEU A 35 -2.51 4.70 -12.10
N THR A 36 -3.33 5.17 -11.16
CA THR A 36 -4.34 4.35 -10.48
C THR A 36 -5.49 3.95 -11.41
N LEU A 37 -5.92 4.85 -12.30
CA LEU A 37 -6.93 4.58 -13.33
C LEU A 37 -6.46 3.52 -14.32
N ILE A 38 -5.19 3.59 -14.75
CA ILE A 38 -4.58 2.60 -15.64
C ILE A 38 -4.52 1.23 -14.94
N GLU A 39 -4.04 1.20 -13.69
CA GLU A 39 -3.96 -0.02 -12.89
C GLU A 39 -5.34 -0.69 -12.73
N LEU A 40 -6.36 0.09 -12.37
CA LEU A 40 -7.74 -0.39 -12.25
C LEU A 40 -8.29 -0.87 -13.60
N GLY A 41 -8.01 -0.14 -14.68
CA GLY A 41 -8.40 -0.53 -16.03
C GLY A 41 -7.78 -1.85 -16.47
N LEU A 42 -6.49 -2.08 -16.19
CA LEU A 42 -5.82 -3.37 -16.42
C LEU A 42 -6.42 -4.49 -15.58
N GLY A 43 -6.72 -4.22 -14.31
CA GLY A 43 -7.38 -5.19 -13.42
C GLY A 43 -8.77 -5.57 -13.93
N PHE A 44 -9.56 -4.59 -14.36
CA PHE A 44 -10.89 -4.82 -14.93
C PHE A 44 -10.82 -5.55 -16.27
N PHE A 45 -9.88 -5.20 -17.15
CA PHE A 45 -9.64 -5.89 -18.41
C PHE A 45 -9.29 -7.37 -18.18
N LEU A 46 -8.39 -7.65 -17.22
CA LEU A 46 -8.02 -9.01 -16.86
C LEU A 46 -9.24 -9.79 -16.34
N TYR A 47 -10.06 -9.17 -15.49
CA TYR A 47 -11.29 -9.78 -14.98
C TYR A 47 -12.29 -10.09 -16.11
N ALA A 48 -12.53 -9.14 -17.01
CA ALA A 48 -13.46 -9.30 -18.13
C ALA A 48 -13.00 -10.35 -19.16
N LYS A 49 -11.70 -10.64 -19.24
CA LYS A 49 -11.12 -11.57 -20.22
C LYS A 49 -10.57 -12.85 -19.59
N HIS A 50 -10.81 -13.10 -18.30
CA HIS A 50 -10.22 -14.20 -17.53
C HIS A 50 -10.43 -15.61 -18.14
N GLY A 51 -11.46 -15.80 -18.98
CA GLY A 51 -11.73 -17.08 -19.65
C GLY A 51 -11.06 -17.29 -21.02
N HIS A 52 -10.44 -16.28 -21.62
CA HIS A 52 -9.93 -16.34 -23.01
C HIS A 52 -8.45 -15.96 -23.16
N LEU A 53 -7.75 -15.63 -22.07
CA LEU A 53 -6.34 -15.26 -22.11
C LEU A 53 -5.47 -16.45 -21.67
N GLY A 54 -4.32 -16.63 -22.32
CA GLY A 54 -3.34 -17.63 -21.89
C GLY A 54 -2.77 -17.32 -20.51
N ASP A 55 -2.49 -18.37 -19.72
CA ASP A 55 -2.03 -18.27 -18.33
C ASP A 55 -0.82 -17.34 -18.15
N GLY A 56 0.11 -17.31 -19.12
CA GLY A 56 1.27 -16.43 -19.09
C GLY A 56 0.91 -14.94 -19.17
N LEU A 57 -0.10 -14.57 -19.95
CA LEU A 57 -0.55 -13.18 -20.06
C LEU A 57 -1.27 -12.74 -18.78
N VAL A 58 -2.06 -13.64 -18.17
CA VAL A 58 -2.72 -13.41 -16.88
C VAL A 58 -1.69 -13.13 -15.79
N LEU A 59 -0.63 -13.94 -15.71
CA LEU A 59 0.47 -13.73 -14.76
C LEU A 59 1.21 -12.42 -15.03
N ALA A 60 1.52 -12.11 -16.29
CA ALA A 60 2.22 -10.89 -16.67
C ALA A 60 1.42 -9.64 -16.29
N THR A 61 0.11 -9.61 -16.56
CA THR A 61 -0.76 -8.49 -16.19
C THR A 61 -0.89 -8.35 -14.68
N LYS A 62 -1.01 -9.46 -13.93
CA LYS A 62 -0.99 -9.44 -12.45
C LYS A 62 0.32 -8.85 -11.92
N GLY A 63 1.46 -9.28 -12.47
CA GLY A 63 2.77 -8.73 -12.10
C GLY A 63 2.88 -7.24 -12.41
N LEU A 64 2.39 -6.81 -13.57
CA LEU A 64 2.39 -5.40 -13.96
C LEU A 64 1.54 -4.54 -13.02
N ILE A 65 0.35 -5.01 -12.63
CA ILE A 65 -0.51 -4.33 -11.66
C ILE A 65 0.26 -4.13 -10.35
N VAL A 66 0.88 -5.19 -9.80
CA VAL A 66 1.66 -5.11 -8.55
C VAL A 66 2.82 -4.12 -8.68
N ILE A 67 3.55 -4.11 -9.79
CA ILE A 67 4.65 -3.17 -10.03
C ILE A 67 4.14 -1.73 -10.08
N LEU A 68 3.02 -1.48 -10.75
CA LEU A 68 2.41 -0.15 -10.81
C LEU A 68 1.97 0.33 -9.40
N THR A 69 1.38 -0.56 -8.60
CA THR A 69 1.01 -0.24 -7.21
C THR A 69 2.23 0.12 -6.36
N LEU A 70 3.34 -0.61 -6.52
CA LEU A 70 4.60 -0.32 -5.81
C LEU A 70 5.24 0.99 -6.29
N ALA A 71 5.27 1.22 -7.59
CA ALA A 71 5.79 2.46 -8.18
C ALA A 71 5.01 3.68 -7.67
N LYS A 72 3.69 3.58 -7.61
CA LYS A 72 2.80 4.58 -7.01
C LYS A 72 3.15 4.88 -5.56
N ALA A 73 3.30 3.84 -4.74
CA ALA A 73 3.61 3.98 -3.33
C ALA A 73 4.97 4.65 -3.13
N TYR A 74 5.98 4.26 -3.91
CA TYR A 74 7.29 4.91 -3.89
C TYR A 74 7.22 6.38 -4.32
N TYR A 75 6.47 6.69 -5.39
CA TYR A 75 6.30 8.05 -5.89
C TYR A 75 5.64 8.96 -4.84
N ILE A 76 4.62 8.47 -4.12
CA ILE A 76 4.02 9.15 -2.96
C ILE A 76 5.07 9.50 -1.91
N VAL A 77 5.81 8.49 -1.44
CA VAL A 77 6.77 8.66 -0.35
C VAL A 77 7.87 9.64 -0.78
N SER A 78 8.39 9.51 -2.00
CA SER A 78 9.47 10.37 -2.50
C SER A 78 9.06 11.85 -2.59
N ILE A 79 7.82 12.15 -3.01
CA ILE A 79 7.37 13.51 -3.28
C ILE A 79 6.70 14.17 -2.08
N PHE A 80 5.80 13.47 -1.40
CA PHE A 80 5.04 14.05 -0.28
C PHE A 80 5.87 14.20 0.98
N MET A 81 7.00 13.50 1.07
CA MET A 81 7.85 13.58 2.25
C MET A 81 9.15 14.36 2.01
N HIS A 82 9.36 14.94 0.81
CA HIS A 82 10.52 15.80 0.51
C HIS A 82 11.86 15.19 0.99
N LEU A 83 12.00 13.87 0.82
CA LEU A 83 13.04 13.06 1.46
C LEU A 83 14.39 13.08 0.70
N GLY A 84 14.43 13.65 -0.50
CA GLY A 84 15.49 13.43 -1.47
C GLY A 84 16.85 14.05 -1.13
N SER A 85 16.89 15.21 -0.47
CA SER A 85 18.15 15.94 -0.24
C SER A 85 18.35 16.46 1.18
N GLU A 86 17.29 16.56 1.99
CA GLU A 86 17.37 17.27 3.28
C GLU A 86 17.22 16.34 4.51
N ILE A 87 16.61 15.14 4.36
CA ILE A 87 16.07 14.41 5.52
C ILE A 87 16.29 12.89 5.49
N ARG A 88 17.50 12.41 5.19
CA ARG A 88 17.87 10.98 5.24
C ARG A 88 17.46 10.29 6.56
N ASN A 89 17.46 11.02 7.68
CA ASN A 89 16.98 10.52 8.97
C ASN A 89 15.47 10.24 9.01
N PHE A 90 14.66 11.03 8.31
CA PHE A 90 13.21 10.82 8.26
C PHE A 90 12.83 9.65 7.34
N ILE A 91 13.65 9.34 6.32
CA ILE A 91 13.49 8.09 5.54
C ILE A 91 13.62 6.89 6.49
N MET A 92 14.66 6.89 7.33
CA MET A 92 14.93 5.77 8.23
C MET A 92 13.80 5.53 9.23
N THR A 93 13.14 6.58 9.75
CA THR A 93 12.03 6.41 10.69
C THR A 93 10.77 5.82 10.05
N ILE A 94 10.64 5.86 8.73
CA ILE A 94 9.50 5.26 8.00
C ILE A 94 9.88 3.88 7.46
N VAL A 95 11.07 3.76 6.87
CA VAL A 95 11.56 2.52 6.27
C VAL A 95 11.81 1.44 7.32
N VAL A 96 12.37 1.79 8.49
CA VAL A 96 12.64 0.82 9.57
C VAL A 96 11.36 0.14 10.07
N PRO A 97 10.32 0.85 10.53
CA PRO A 97 9.07 0.20 10.95
C PRO A 97 8.36 -0.52 9.80
N LEU A 98 8.45 -0.04 8.56
CA LEU A 98 7.88 -0.72 7.40
C LEU A 98 8.59 -2.03 7.09
N CYS A 99 9.93 -2.07 7.18
CA CYS A 99 10.73 -3.28 7.03
C CYS A 99 10.46 -4.27 8.17
N LEU A 100 10.36 -3.79 9.42
CA LEU A 100 9.99 -4.63 10.55
C LEU A 100 8.58 -5.21 10.39
N PHE A 101 7.63 -4.44 9.86
CA PHE A 101 6.28 -4.94 9.60
C PHE A 101 6.27 -6.06 8.56
N VAL A 102 6.95 -5.88 7.42
CA VAL A 102 7.08 -6.92 6.39
C VAL A 102 7.80 -8.17 6.93
N TRP A 103 8.89 -7.97 7.68
CA TRP A 103 9.61 -9.05 8.35
C TRP A 103 8.71 -9.81 9.33
N PHE A 104 7.89 -9.10 10.11
CA PHE A 104 7.00 -9.68 11.10
C PHE A 104 5.91 -10.55 10.46
N ILE A 105 5.32 -10.08 9.34
CA ILE A 105 4.40 -10.90 8.54
C ILE A 105 5.10 -12.17 8.04
N ALA A 106 6.31 -12.05 7.49
CA ALA A 106 7.06 -13.21 7.00
C ALA A 106 7.38 -14.21 8.13
N ALA A 107 7.80 -13.73 9.29
CA ALA A 107 8.07 -14.55 10.47
C ALA A 107 6.82 -15.30 10.94
N PHE A 108 5.66 -14.62 11.00
CA PHE A 108 4.40 -15.27 11.38
C PHE A 108 3.88 -16.25 10.33
N LEU A 109 4.06 -15.98 9.04
CA LEU A 109 3.70 -16.94 7.99
C LEU A 109 4.56 -18.21 8.10
N TRP A 110 5.84 -18.04 8.39
CA TRP A 110 6.76 -19.17 8.61
C TRP A 110 6.36 -19.97 9.85
N ASP A 111 6.17 -19.31 10.98
CA ASP A 111 5.78 -19.96 12.23
C ASP A 111 4.39 -20.61 12.14
N GLY A 112 3.43 -19.95 11.50
CA GLY A 112 2.12 -20.51 11.21
C GLY A 112 2.17 -21.75 10.32
N THR A 113 3.08 -21.79 9.35
CA THR A 113 3.31 -22.97 8.51
C THR A 113 3.92 -24.11 9.32
N SER A 114 4.88 -23.81 10.20
CA SER A 114 5.45 -24.77 11.15
C SER A 114 4.37 -25.33 12.09
N TRP A 115 3.55 -24.48 12.68
CA TRP A 115 2.44 -24.86 13.55
C TRP A 115 1.44 -25.78 12.83
N LYS A 116 1.06 -25.43 11.60
CA LYS A 116 0.19 -26.27 10.76
C LYS A 116 0.81 -27.65 10.53
N ASN A 117 2.10 -27.71 10.22
CA ASN A 117 2.82 -28.96 9.98
C ASN A 117 2.91 -29.82 11.24
N LEU A 118 3.23 -29.24 12.39
CA LEU A 118 3.28 -29.95 13.67
C LEU A 118 1.90 -30.50 14.05
N ARG A 119 0.84 -29.70 13.92
CA ARG A 119 -0.54 -30.17 14.18
C ARG A 119 -0.93 -31.32 13.28
N ASN A 120 -0.55 -31.29 12.00
CA ASN A 120 -0.85 -32.37 11.05
C ASN A 120 -0.03 -33.65 11.33
N ARG A 121 1.13 -33.52 11.98
CA ARG A 121 2.00 -34.65 12.36
C ARG A 121 1.60 -35.29 13.70
N TYR A 122 1.24 -34.50 14.71
CA TYR A 122 0.98 -34.98 16.08
C TYR A 122 -0.49 -35.11 16.46
N ASN A 123 -1.39 -34.32 15.85
CA ASN A 123 -2.83 -34.39 16.06
C ASN A 123 -3.55 -34.63 14.73
N ARG A 124 -3.23 -35.75 14.08
CA ARG A 124 -3.97 -36.22 12.90
C ARG A 124 -5.35 -36.70 13.35
N ILE A 125 -6.27 -35.76 13.54
CA ILE A 125 -7.69 -36.10 13.59
C ILE A 125 -8.01 -36.65 12.20
N GLU A 126 -8.32 -37.94 12.12
CA GLU A 126 -8.88 -38.52 10.92
C GLU A 126 -10.23 -37.85 10.67
N VAL A 127 -10.21 -36.78 9.87
CA VAL A 127 -11.43 -36.20 9.33
C VAL A 127 -11.94 -37.25 8.35
N LYS A 128 -12.83 -38.13 8.84
CA LYS A 128 -13.63 -39.02 8.01
C LYS A 128 -14.45 -38.11 7.11
N THR A 129 -13.93 -37.83 5.93
CA THR A 129 -14.67 -37.13 4.89
C THR A 129 -15.74 -38.11 4.49
N GLU A 130 -16.94 -37.91 5.02
CA GLU A 130 -18.11 -38.68 4.62
C GLU A 130 -18.30 -38.40 3.14
N GLN A 131 -17.97 -39.39 2.30
CA GLN A 131 -18.35 -39.36 0.89
C GLN A 131 -19.86 -39.31 0.88
N VAL A 132 -20.41 -38.11 0.78
CA VAL A 132 -21.82 -37.94 0.47
C VAL A 132 -21.96 -38.47 -0.95
N SER A 133 -22.58 -39.65 -1.07
CA SER A 133 -22.90 -40.28 -2.35
C SER A 133 -23.52 -39.20 -3.25
N PRO A 134 -23.11 -39.08 -4.52
CA PRO A 134 -23.77 -38.16 -5.42
C PRO A 134 -25.27 -38.47 -5.34
N ALA A 135 -26.06 -37.45 -5.01
CA ALA A 135 -27.50 -37.55 -4.98
C ALA A 135 -27.88 -38.20 -6.31
N ALA A 136 -28.51 -39.38 -6.23
CA ALA A 136 -29.01 -40.06 -7.40
C ALA A 136 -29.78 -39.01 -8.20
N GLU A 137 -29.28 -38.78 -9.41
CA GLU A 137 -29.99 -38.10 -10.47
C GLU A 137 -31.40 -38.67 -10.47
N HIS A 138 -32.35 -37.90 -9.93
CA HIS A 138 -33.76 -38.19 -10.08
C HIS A 138 -34.08 -37.96 -11.56
N ALA A 139 -33.77 -39.00 -12.34
CA ALA A 139 -34.43 -39.27 -13.59
C ALA A 139 -35.89 -39.58 -13.24
N GLU A 140 -36.75 -38.56 -13.35
CA GLU A 140 -38.09 -38.59 -13.96
C GLU A 140 -38.65 -37.17 -14.06
#